data_AF-A0A016EBA9-F1
#
_entry.id   AF-A0A016EBA9-F1
#
_cell.length_a   1.000
_cell.length_b   1.000
_cell.length_c   1.000
_cell.angle_alpha   90.00
_cell.angle_beta   90.00
_cell.angle_gamma   90.00
#
_symmetry.space_group_name_H-M   'P 1'
#
loop_
_entity.id
_entity.type
_entity.pdbx_description
1 polymer ?
#
loop_
_entity_poly.entity_id
_entity_poly.type
_entity_poly.pdbx_seq_one_letter_code
_entity_poly.pdbx_strand_id
1 'polypeptide(L)'
;MNTIRADFLIDTVVTHTAPSHCELFSKSDLNQWTENDSSLLKDVQSERKTMDMLLHHLKTDNHPLNHWFYGHFHQSWHSAIDGILYQMLDIMEFSQVY
;
A
#
# COMPACT_ATOMS: atom_id res chain seq x y z
N MET A 1 2.04 24.73 9.48
CA MET A 1 2.41 23.59 10.36
C MET A 1 1.63 22.39 9.90
N ASN A 2 2.27 21.22 9.73
CA ASN A 2 1.60 19.96 9.39
C ASN A 2 0.71 19.52 10.56
N THR A 3 -0.58 19.82 10.49
CA THR A 3 -1.58 19.54 11.54
C THR A 3 -1.87 18.04 11.72
N ILE A 4 -1.53 17.21 10.73
CA ILE A 4 -1.76 15.75 10.71
C ILE A 4 -0.97 15.00 11.80
N ARG A 5 -0.01 15.66 12.48
CA ARG A 5 0.67 15.10 13.68
C ARG A 5 0.34 15.85 14.97
N ALA A 6 -0.08 17.11 14.89
CA ALA A 6 -0.32 17.93 16.07
C ALA A 6 -1.65 17.58 16.75
N ASP A 7 -2.67 17.27 15.94
CA ASP A 7 -4.05 17.20 16.42
C ASP A 7 -4.73 15.84 16.15
N PHE A 8 -4.13 14.98 15.33
CA PHE A 8 -4.75 13.71 14.91
C PHE A 8 -3.75 12.55 14.89
N LEU A 9 -4.25 11.36 15.20
CA LEU A 9 -3.54 10.10 15.06
C LEU A 9 -4.18 9.28 13.93
N ILE A 10 -3.36 8.64 13.11
CA ILE A 10 -3.80 7.80 11.99
C ILE A 10 -3.67 6.35 12.42
N ASP A 11 -4.78 5.62 12.45
CA ASP A 11 -4.78 4.17 12.67
C ASP A 11 -5.02 3.37 11.39
N THR A 12 -5.58 4.02 10.36
CA THR A 12 -6.05 3.38 9.14
C THR A 12 -5.55 4.14 7.92
N VAL A 13 -4.95 3.42 6.99
CA VAL A 13 -4.50 3.95 5.69
C VAL A 13 -5.27 3.26 4.58
N VAL A 14 -5.79 4.05 3.63
CA VAL A 14 -6.45 3.53 2.43
C VAL A 14 -5.72 4.10 1.21
N THR A 15 -5.14 3.23 0.39
CA THR A 15 -4.38 3.59 -0.80
C THR A 15 -4.88 2.81 -2.01
N HIS A 16 -4.55 3.25 -3.23
CA HIS A 16 -4.88 2.44 -4.41
C HIS A 16 -3.93 1.25 -4.55
N THR A 17 -2.61 1.47 -4.41
CA THR A 17 -1.55 0.44 -4.45
C THR A 17 -1.01 0.12 -3.04
N ALA A 18 0.01 -0.74 -2.92
CA ALA A 18 0.49 -1.29 -1.66
C ALA A 18 1.98 -1.01 -1.37
N PRO A 19 2.40 -1.00 -0.08
CA PRO A 19 3.81 -1.13 0.32
C PRO A 19 4.48 -2.35 -0.34
N SER A 20 5.79 -2.28 -0.55
CA SER A 20 6.56 -3.29 -1.31
C SER A 20 6.59 -4.68 -0.70
N HIS A 21 6.32 -4.82 0.61
CA HIS A 21 6.27 -6.11 1.31
C HIS A 21 4.91 -6.83 1.22
N CYS A 22 3.87 -6.21 0.67
CA CYS A 22 2.56 -6.85 0.46
C CYS A 22 2.59 -7.82 -0.74
N GLU A 23 1.62 -8.75 -0.80
CA GLU A 23 1.51 -9.79 -1.86
C GLU A 23 1.60 -9.22 -3.29
N LEU A 24 1.92 -10.10 -4.26
CA LEU A 24 2.18 -9.77 -5.68
C LEU A 24 3.50 -9.05 -5.93
N PHE A 25 4.58 -9.75 -5.60
CA PHE A 25 5.95 -9.30 -5.85
C PHE A 25 6.38 -9.44 -7.32
N SER A 26 5.79 -10.40 -8.06
CA SER A 26 6.14 -10.63 -9.46
C SER A 26 5.65 -9.48 -10.34
N LYS A 27 6.53 -9.04 -11.24
CA LYS A 27 6.22 -8.06 -12.29
C LYS A 27 6.28 -8.67 -13.70
N SER A 28 6.33 -10.00 -13.78
CA SER A 28 6.47 -10.74 -15.04
C SER A 28 5.44 -10.33 -16.09
N ASP A 29 4.23 -10.02 -15.65
CA ASP A 29 3.09 -9.74 -16.52
C ASP A 29 3.22 -8.37 -17.21
N LEU A 30 4.13 -7.52 -16.72
CA LEU A 30 4.47 -6.23 -17.32
C LEU A 30 5.55 -6.34 -18.40
N ASN A 31 6.27 -7.47 -18.52
CA ASN A 31 7.44 -7.58 -19.38
C ASN A 31 7.15 -7.22 -20.85
N GLN A 32 6.03 -7.67 -21.41
CA GLN A 32 5.65 -7.33 -22.80
C GLN A 32 5.44 -5.83 -23.01
N TRP A 33 5.05 -5.11 -21.97
CA TRP A 33 4.82 -3.67 -22.02
C TRP A 33 6.14 -2.88 -21.93
N THR A 34 7.18 -3.48 -21.36
CA THR A 34 8.51 -2.86 -21.26
C THR A 34 9.20 -2.66 -22.61
N GLU A 35 8.76 -3.39 -23.64
CA GLU A 35 9.22 -3.18 -25.02
C GLU A 35 8.84 -1.79 -25.54
N ASN A 36 7.68 -1.29 -25.11
CA ASN A 36 7.16 0.03 -25.50
C ASN A 36 7.54 1.13 -24.50
N ASP A 37 7.75 0.77 -23.24
CA ASP A 37 8.14 1.69 -22.19
C ASP A 37 9.21 1.09 -21.26
N SER A 38 10.46 1.47 -21.52
CA SER A 38 11.60 1.01 -20.73
C SER A 38 11.60 1.51 -19.27
N SER A 39 10.84 2.56 -18.92
CA SER A 39 10.76 3.05 -17.52
C SER A 39 9.67 2.37 -16.71
N LEU A 40 8.72 1.67 -17.34
CA LEU A 40 7.55 1.06 -16.70
C LEU A 40 7.88 0.30 -15.40
N LEU A 41 8.87 -0.60 -15.43
CA LEU A 41 9.21 -1.40 -14.24
C LEU A 41 9.74 -0.56 -13.07
N LYS A 42 10.46 0.52 -13.40
CA LYS A 42 10.97 1.50 -12.43
C LYS A 42 9.84 2.35 -11.88
N ASP A 43 8.88 2.71 -12.72
CA ASP A 43 7.73 3.52 -12.33
C ASP A 43 6.84 2.75 -11.35
N VAL A 44 6.45 1.52 -11.67
CA VAL A 44 5.68 0.66 -10.73
C VAL A 44 6.48 0.29 -9.47
N GLN A 45 7.82 0.26 -9.54
CA GLN A 45 8.64 0.12 -8.32
C GLN A 45 8.58 1.38 -7.45
N SER A 46 8.62 2.55 -8.07
CA SER A 46 8.60 3.84 -7.39
C SER A 46 7.25 4.08 -6.73
N GLU A 47 6.15 3.62 -7.34
CA GLU A 47 4.82 3.63 -6.74
C GLU A 47 4.77 2.87 -5.40
N ARG A 48 5.25 1.61 -5.37
CA ARG A 48 5.30 0.83 -4.12
C ARG A 48 6.28 1.42 -3.11
N LYS A 49 7.44 1.92 -3.55
CA LYS A 49 8.40 2.60 -2.68
C LYS A 49 7.81 3.85 -2.01
N THR A 50 6.93 4.55 -2.69
CA THR A 50 6.22 5.70 -2.10
C THR A 50 5.34 5.27 -0.93
N MET A 51 4.68 4.10 -1.03
CA MET A 51 3.90 3.53 0.07
C MET A 51 4.80 3.09 1.24
N ASP A 52 6.01 2.58 0.96
CA ASP A 52 7.00 2.27 2.00
C ASP A 52 7.43 3.52 2.77
N MET A 53 7.68 4.62 2.06
CA MET A 53 8.04 5.90 2.66
C MET A 53 6.90 6.45 3.52
N LEU A 54 5.66 6.32 3.06
CA LEU A 54 4.47 6.69 3.85
C LEU A 54 4.38 5.86 5.13
N LEU A 55 4.49 4.53 5.03
CA LEU A 55 4.47 3.64 6.18
C LEU A 55 5.58 3.98 7.18
N HIS A 56 6.79 4.19 6.70
CA HIS A 56 7.94 4.54 7.54
C HIS A 56 7.74 5.87 8.25
N HIS A 57 7.22 6.88 7.55
CA HIS A 57 6.93 8.19 8.11
C HIS A 57 5.88 8.08 9.22
N LEU A 58 4.78 7.37 8.97
CA LEU A 58 3.70 7.20 9.95
C LEU A 58 4.17 6.45 11.20
N LYS A 59 4.98 5.39 11.03
CA LYS A 59 5.59 4.67 12.16
C LYS A 59 6.54 5.55 12.96
N THR A 60 7.38 6.34 12.28
CA THR A 60 8.35 7.26 12.91
C THR A 60 7.66 8.36 13.71
N ASP A 61 6.51 8.81 13.24
CA ASP A 61 5.69 9.81 13.92
C ASP A 61 4.76 9.22 15.01
N ASN A 62 4.93 7.93 15.36
CA ASN A 62 4.19 7.19 16.39
C ASN A 62 2.66 7.14 16.16
N HIS A 63 2.24 7.06 14.91
CA HIS A 63 0.84 6.81 14.60
C HIS A 63 0.46 5.34 14.93
N PRO A 64 -0.72 5.10 15.55
CA PRO A 64 -1.16 3.77 15.99
C PRO A 64 -1.74 2.96 14.83
N LEU A 65 -0.93 2.70 13.79
CA LEU A 65 -1.36 1.99 12.60
C LEU A 65 -1.82 0.57 12.92
N ASN A 66 -3.10 0.30 12.63
CA ASN A 66 -3.77 -0.99 12.81
C ASN A 66 -4.22 -1.57 11.48
N HIS A 67 -4.58 -0.73 10.50
CA HIS A 67 -5.16 -1.16 9.22
C HIS A 67 -4.53 -0.50 8.00
N TRP A 68 -4.32 -1.28 6.95
CA TRP A 68 -3.92 -0.78 5.64
C TRP A 68 -4.74 -1.46 4.54
N PHE A 69 -5.63 -0.70 3.91
CA PHE A 69 -6.45 -1.15 2.79
C PHE A 69 -5.85 -0.71 1.46
N TYR A 70 -5.85 -1.63 0.49
CA TYR A 70 -5.40 -1.34 -0.86
C TYR A 70 -6.17 -2.16 -1.89
N GLY A 71 -6.02 -1.83 -3.17
CA GLY A 71 -6.64 -2.55 -4.28
C GLY A 71 -5.63 -2.72 -5.42
N HIS A 72 -5.96 -2.22 -6.60
CA HIS A 72 -5.12 -2.17 -7.81
C HIS A 72 -4.88 -3.51 -8.51
N PHE A 73 -4.77 -4.62 -7.78
CA PHE A 73 -4.38 -5.90 -8.35
C PHE A 73 -5.53 -6.88 -8.66
N HIS A 74 -6.78 -6.45 -8.44
CA HIS A 74 -7.99 -7.21 -8.77
C HIS A 74 -8.00 -8.64 -8.20
N GLN A 75 -7.64 -8.75 -6.93
CA GLN A 75 -7.72 -9.98 -6.16
C GLN A 75 -7.84 -9.67 -4.67
N SER A 76 -8.38 -10.59 -3.90
CA SER A 76 -8.44 -10.48 -2.43
C SER A 76 -7.19 -11.07 -1.80
N TRP A 77 -6.66 -10.41 -0.78
CA TRP A 77 -5.61 -10.96 0.08
C TRP A 77 -5.58 -10.21 1.40
N HIS A 78 -5.18 -10.88 2.48
CA HIS A 78 -4.93 -10.19 3.73
C HIS A 78 -3.84 -10.87 4.55
N SER A 79 -3.11 -10.07 5.33
CA SER A 79 -2.15 -10.57 6.31
C SER A 79 -1.89 -9.55 7.41
N ALA A 80 -1.67 -10.04 8.62
CA ALA A 80 -1.19 -9.24 9.73
C ALA A 80 0.35 -9.24 9.73
N ILE A 81 0.96 -8.09 9.52
CA ILE A 81 2.42 -7.93 9.44
C ILE A 81 2.81 -6.78 10.39
N ASP A 82 3.67 -7.08 11.36
CA ASP A 82 4.09 -6.14 12.41
C ASP A 82 2.93 -5.43 13.14
N GLY A 83 1.84 -6.16 13.40
CA GLY A 83 0.66 -5.64 14.09
C GLY A 83 -0.29 -4.82 13.22
N ILE A 84 -0.01 -4.65 11.93
CA ILE A 84 -0.90 -3.98 10.97
C ILE A 84 -1.61 -5.04 10.12
N LEU A 85 -2.93 -4.96 10.04
CA LEU A 85 -3.75 -5.77 9.14
C LEU A 85 -3.76 -5.13 7.75
N TYR A 86 -3.05 -5.74 6.81
CA TYR A 86 -3.08 -5.36 5.40
C TYR A 86 -4.19 -6.13 4.69
N GLN A 87 -5.06 -5.43 3.95
CA GLN A 87 -6.17 -6.02 3.20
C GLN A 87 -6.20 -5.46 1.78
N MET A 88 -5.94 -6.34 0.81
CA MET A 88 -6.19 -6.11 -0.60
C MET A 88 -7.64 -6.46 -0.91
N LEU A 89 -8.36 -5.51 -1.50
CA LEU A 89 -9.74 -5.69 -1.91
C LEU A 89 -9.82 -5.91 -3.42
N ASP A 90 -10.57 -6.94 -3.81
CA ASP A 90 -10.95 -7.17 -5.20
C ASP A 90 -12.06 -6.20 -5.64
N ILE A 91 -12.35 -6.19 -6.94
CA ILE A 91 -13.42 -5.41 -7.55
C ILE A 91 -14.75 -5.79 -6.89
N MET A 92 -15.49 -4.78 -6.41
CA MET A 92 -16.74 -4.94 -5.64
C MET A 92 -16.61 -5.59 -4.26
N GLU A 93 -15.40 -5.74 -3.73
CA GLU A 93 -15.19 -6.22 -2.36
C GLU A 93 -15.35 -5.08 -1.35
N PHE A 94 -16.09 -5.32 -0.27
CA PHE A 94 -16.32 -4.37 0.81
C PHE A 94 -15.68 -4.88 2.10
N SER A 95 -15.04 -3.97 2.84
CA SER A 95 -14.51 -4.26 4.16
C SER A 95 -14.98 -3.22 5.17
N GLN A 96 -15.21 -3.67 6.40
CA GLN A 96 -15.67 -2.84 7.50
C GLN A 96 -14.64 -2.88 8.64
N VAL A 97 -14.31 -1.70 9.16
CA VAL A 97 -13.55 -1.52 10.40
C VAL A 97 -14.55 -1.30 11.54
N TYR A 98 -14.32 -1.93 12.69
CA TYR A 98 -15.19 -1.89 13.87
C TYR A 98 -14.56 -1.09 15.00
#